data_AF-A0A7Y4TTS2-F1
#
_entry.id   AF-A0A7Y4TTS2-F1
#
_cell.length_a   1.000
_cell.length_b   1.000
_cell.length_c   1.000
_cell.angle_alpha   90.00
_cell.angle_beta   90.00
_cell.angle_gamma   90.00
#
_symmetry.space_group_name_H-M   'P 1'
#
loop_
_entity.id
_entity.type
_entity.pdbx_description
1 polymer ?
#
loop_
_entity_poly.entity_id
_entity_poly.type
_entity_poly.pdbx_seq_one_letter_code
_entity_poly.pdbx_strand_id
1 'polypeptide(L)'
;MIHSLALMKKSPIHKNLNTSFVNLSGLVRHLRGLQFVGSIQIELSSYEAEIEFAEDSSIKAREQDHIAGRLSFGEDALRRIMIRSKEPGGVINVYKSSGDQASDEVYLDEAIATEARKMATGAVEPAHLNNRMDDIFTRTLMADAPMPRPAVTFNADNVENWTELVGLMS
;
A
#
# COMPACT_ATOMS: atom_id res chain seq x y z
N MET A 1 -1.08 24.35 -24.29
CA MET A 1 -0.66 22.93 -24.34
C MET A 1 -1.05 22.31 -23.01
N ILE A 2 -2.07 21.46 -22.99
CA ILE A 2 -2.53 20.78 -21.78
C ILE A 2 -1.76 19.46 -21.70
N HIS A 3 -1.01 19.24 -20.62
CA HIS A 3 -0.29 18.00 -20.38
C HIS A 3 -1.31 16.86 -20.27
N SER A 4 -1.18 15.86 -21.15
CA SER A 4 -1.99 14.65 -21.12
C SER A 4 -1.54 13.80 -19.92
N LEU A 5 -2.47 13.48 -19.02
CA LEU A 5 -2.29 12.44 -18.01
C LEU A 5 -2.02 11.13 -18.76
N ALA A 6 -0.76 10.69 -18.76
CA ALA A 6 -0.37 9.38 -19.25
C ALA A 6 -1.00 8.32 -18.33
N LEU A 7 -2.24 7.93 -18.65
CA LEU A 7 -2.88 6.78 -18.04
C LEU A 7 -2.06 5.55 -18.49
N MET A 8 -1.23 5.02 -17.59
CA MET A 8 -0.50 3.77 -17.82
C MET A 8 -1.47 2.69 -18.29
N LYS A 9 -1.26 2.19 -19.50
CA LYS A 9 -2.15 1.20 -20.11
C LYS A 9 -1.83 -0.19 -19.57
N LYS A 10 -2.44 -0.58 -18.45
CA LYS A 10 -2.44 -1.97 -17.97
C LYS A 10 -3.09 -2.86 -19.05
N SER A 11 -2.27 -3.67 -19.72
CA SER A 11 -2.73 -4.52 -20.82
C SER A 11 -3.01 -5.93 -20.30
N PRO A 12 -4.26 -6.42 -20.31
CA PRO A 12 -4.55 -7.72 -19.73
C PRO A 12 -3.94 -8.86 -20.53
N ILE A 13 -3.25 -9.77 -19.84
CA ILE A 13 -2.71 -11.01 -20.42
C ILE A 13 -3.64 -12.18 -20.10
N HIS A 14 -4.09 -12.25 -18.84
CA HIS A 14 -5.02 -13.27 -18.38
C HIS A 14 -6.15 -12.60 -17.59
N LYS A 15 -7.38 -13.06 -17.80
CA LYS A 15 -8.56 -12.54 -17.11
C LYS A 15 -9.46 -13.68 -16.66
N ASN A 16 -10.22 -13.42 -15.59
CA ASN A 16 -11.28 -14.29 -15.11
C ASN A 16 -10.78 -15.70 -14.71
N LEU A 17 -9.55 -15.78 -14.18
CA LEU A 17 -9.02 -17.04 -13.68
C LEU A 17 -9.65 -17.34 -12.31
N ASN A 18 -10.33 -18.48 -12.18
CA ASN A 18 -10.99 -18.82 -10.92
C ASN A 18 -9.97 -19.35 -9.90
N THR A 19 -10.03 -18.87 -8.65
CA THR A 19 -9.13 -19.30 -7.56
C THR A 19 -9.22 -20.81 -7.27
N SER A 20 -10.37 -21.43 -7.57
CA SER A 20 -10.58 -22.88 -7.42
C SER A 20 -9.71 -23.73 -8.35
N PHE A 21 -9.21 -23.16 -9.44
CA PHE A 21 -8.43 -23.88 -10.46
C PHE A 21 -6.99 -23.38 -10.61
N VAL A 22 -6.60 -22.34 -9.88
CA VAL A 22 -5.29 -21.70 -10.02
C VAL A 22 -4.54 -21.74 -8.71
N ASN A 23 -3.35 -22.34 -8.74
CA ASN A 23 -2.39 -22.21 -7.65
C ASN A 23 -1.65 -20.86 -7.79
N LEU A 24 -2.04 -19.87 -6.98
CA LEU A 24 -1.45 -18.53 -7.03
C LEU A 24 0.06 -18.54 -6.77
N SER A 25 0.55 -19.34 -5.80
CA SER A 25 1.99 -19.46 -5.54
C SER A 25 2.75 -19.98 -6.76
N GLY A 26 2.16 -20.96 -7.47
CA GLY A 26 2.69 -21.47 -8.73
C GLY A 26 2.72 -20.42 -9.84
N LEU A 27 1.63 -19.65 -9.97
CA LEU A 27 1.52 -18.55 -10.93
C LEU A 27 2.57 -17.46 -10.68
N VAL A 28 2.71 -17.00 -9.43
CA VAL A 28 3.71 -15.98 -9.06
C VAL A 28 5.13 -16.48 -9.31
N ARG A 29 5.44 -17.73 -8.95
CA ARG A 29 6.75 -18.32 -9.24
C ARG A 29 7.01 -18.40 -10.74
N HIS A 30 6.01 -18.77 -11.54
CA HIS A 30 6.12 -18.85 -12.99
C HIS A 30 6.39 -17.47 -13.61
N LEU A 31 5.59 -16.46 -13.26
CA LEU A 31 5.75 -15.09 -13.77
C LEU A 31 7.09 -14.48 -13.38
N ARG A 32 7.57 -14.72 -12.16
CA ARG A 32 8.92 -14.32 -11.73
C ARG A 32 10.01 -14.97 -12.59
N GLY A 33 9.87 -16.26 -12.91
CA GLY A 33 10.80 -16.97 -13.80
C GLY A 33 10.84 -16.41 -15.23
N LEU A 34 9.77 -15.72 -15.66
CA LEU A 34 9.69 -15.04 -16.95
C LEU A 34 10.17 -13.58 -16.90
N GLN A 35 10.69 -13.10 -15.76
CA GLN A 35 11.01 -11.68 -15.53
C GLN A 35 9.83 -10.76 -15.90
N PHE A 36 8.63 -11.20 -15.54
CA PHE A 36 7.39 -10.50 -15.83
C PHE A 36 7.35 -9.14 -15.12
N VAL A 37 6.82 -8.12 -15.81
CA VAL A 37 6.59 -6.78 -15.28
C VAL A 37 5.12 -6.41 -15.47
N GLY A 38 4.43 -6.10 -14.39
CA GLY A 38 2.98 -5.94 -14.39
C GLY A 38 2.37 -6.22 -13.02
N SER A 39 1.07 -6.52 -12.99
CA SER A 39 0.39 -6.85 -11.74
C SER A 39 -0.60 -7.99 -11.87
N ILE A 40 -0.84 -8.64 -10.74
CA ILE A 40 -1.90 -9.63 -10.53
C ILE A 40 -2.92 -9.00 -9.60
N GLN A 41 -4.17 -8.94 -10.01
CA GLN A 41 -5.29 -8.52 -9.17
C GLN A 41 -6.08 -9.75 -8.76
N ILE A 42 -6.42 -9.82 -7.48
CA ILE A 42 -7.22 -10.88 -6.89
C ILE A 42 -8.44 -10.24 -6.24
N GLU A 43 -9.62 -10.76 -6.59
CA GLU A 43 -10.90 -10.33 -6.06
C GLU A 43 -11.59 -11.53 -5.41
N LEU A 44 -11.94 -11.38 -4.14
CA LEU A 44 -12.68 -12.34 -3.32
C LEU A 44 -13.85 -11.59 -2.64
N SER A 45 -14.76 -12.32 -2.00
CA SER A 45 -15.86 -11.69 -1.27
C SER A 45 -15.32 -10.78 -0.16
N SER A 46 -15.60 -9.48 -0.25
CA SER A 46 -15.13 -8.47 0.70
C SER A 46 -13.62 -8.44 0.91
N TYR A 47 -12.85 -8.88 -0.08
CA TYR A 47 -11.40 -8.87 -0.05
C TYR A 47 -10.82 -8.59 -1.43
N GLU A 48 -9.89 -7.65 -1.51
CA GLU A 48 -9.19 -7.29 -2.73
C GLU A 48 -7.68 -7.31 -2.50
N ALA A 49 -6.92 -7.72 -3.50
CA ALA A 49 -5.47 -7.72 -3.43
C ALA A 49 -4.81 -7.45 -4.77
N GLU A 50 -3.62 -6.86 -4.72
CA GLU A 50 -2.75 -6.66 -5.87
C GLU A 50 -1.32 -7.09 -5.53
N ILE A 51 -0.70 -7.83 -6.46
CA ILE A 51 0.72 -8.17 -6.44
C ILE A 51 1.35 -7.51 -7.67
N GLU A 52 2.26 -6.58 -7.46
CA GLU A 52 2.99 -5.88 -8.51
C GLU A 52 4.40 -6.46 -8.67
N PHE A 53 4.81 -6.64 -9.91
CA PHE A 53 6.13 -7.07 -10.33
C PHE A 53 6.81 -5.90 -11.04
N ALA A 54 7.90 -5.41 -10.47
CA ALA A 54 8.66 -4.29 -11.01
C ALA A 54 9.83 -4.78 -11.88
N GLU A 55 10.40 -3.86 -12.66
CA GLU A 55 11.53 -4.14 -13.58
C GLU A 55 12.81 -4.57 -12.83
N ASP A 56 13.00 -4.12 -11.60
CA ASP A 56 14.10 -4.52 -10.71
C ASP A 56 13.89 -5.92 -10.08
N SER A 57 12.88 -6.65 -10.53
CA SER A 57 12.46 -7.95 -9.99
C SER A 57 11.93 -7.89 -8.55
N SER A 58 11.70 -6.69 -7.99
CA SER A 58 11.01 -6.55 -6.72
C SER A 58 9.53 -6.87 -6.87
N ILE A 59 8.94 -7.37 -5.77
CA ILE A 59 7.52 -7.65 -5.68
C ILE A 59 6.93 -6.78 -4.58
N LYS A 60 5.90 -6.01 -4.93
CA LYS A 60 5.09 -5.26 -3.97
C LYS A 60 3.73 -5.91 -3.87
N ALA A 61 3.16 -5.91 -2.68
CA ALA A 61 1.85 -6.47 -2.45
C ALA A 61 1.01 -5.53 -1.62
N ARG A 62 -0.29 -5.49 -1.93
CA ARG A 62 -1.32 -4.74 -1.21
C ARG A 62 -2.54 -5.62 -1.06
N GLU A 63 -3.13 -5.62 0.12
CA GLU A 63 -4.45 -6.24 0.36
C GLU A 63 -5.38 -5.28 1.10
N GLN A 64 -6.67 -5.44 0.85
CA GLN A 64 -7.74 -4.74 1.52
C GLN A 64 -8.80 -5.76 1.96
N ASP A 65 -8.93 -5.92 3.28
CA ASP A 65 -10.01 -6.70 3.90
C ASP A 65 -11.11 -5.74 4.35
N HIS A 66 -12.25 -5.78 3.66
CA HIS A 66 -13.37 -4.88 3.92
C HIS A 66 -14.15 -5.27 5.18
N ILE A 67 -14.07 -6.52 5.63
CA ILE A 67 -14.73 -6.99 6.86
C ILE A 67 -13.94 -6.50 8.07
N ALA A 68 -12.62 -6.66 8.03
CA ALA A 68 -11.73 -6.23 9.11
C ALA A 68 -11.38 -4.74 9.05
N GLY A 69 -11.75 -4.03 7.97
CA GLY A 69 -11.33 -2.66 7.72
C GLY A 69 -9.81 -2.51 7.60
N ARG A 70 -9.12 -3.57 7.16
CA ARG A 70 -7.66 -3.63 7.17
C ARG A 70 -7.11 -3.37 5.78
N LEU A 71 -6.15 -2.45 5.72
CA LEU A 71 -5.28 -2.24 4.58
C LEU A 71 -3.87 -2.69 4.99
N SER A 72 -3.18 -3.43 4.13
CA SER A 72 -1.82 -3.89 4.42
C SER A 72 -0.98 -3.93 3.17
N PHE A 73 0.33 -3.79 3.37
CA PHE A 73 1.32 -3.70 2.29
C PHE A 73 2.52 -4.60 2.57
N GLY A 74 3.33 -4.84 1.55
CA GLY A 74 4.61 -5.53 1.65
C GLY A 74 4.49 -7.02 1.93
N GLU A 75 5.48 -7.58 2.62
CA GLU A 75 5.61 -9.02 2.82
C GLU A 75 4.41 -9.65 3.56
N ASP A 76 3.93 -8.98 4.60
CA ASP A 76 2.81 -9.48 5.40
C ASP A 76 1.52 -9.56 4.58
N ALA A 77 1.30 -8.57 3.70
CA ALA A 77 0.21 -8.61 2.73
C ALA A 77 0.39 -9.78 1.77
N LEU A 78 1.58 -9.92 1.18
CA LEU A 78 1.87 -11.02 0.25
C LEU A 78 1.58 -12.39 0.87
N ARG A 79 2.05 -12.62 2.10
CA ARG A 79 1.84 -13.89 2.81
C ARG A 79 0.35 -14.19 3.00
N ARG A 80 -0.43 -13.19 3.39
CA ARG A 80 -1.89 -13.35 3.58
C ARG A 80 -2.62 -13.54 2.25
N ILE A 81 -2.23 -12.84 1.20
CA ILE A 81 -2.75 -13.05 -0.16
C ILE A 81 -2.54 -14.51 -0.58
N MET A 82 -1.35 -15.08 -0.38
CA MET A 82 -1.04 -16.47 -0.73
C MET A 82 -1.89 -17.50 0.03
N ILE A 83 -2.23 -17.20 1.28
CA ILE A 83 -3.10 -18.05 2.08
C ILE A 83 -4.54 -17.92 1.57
N ARG A 84 -5.01 -16.69 1.39
CA ARG A 84 -6.41 -16.40 1.09
C ARG A 84 -6.81 -16.73 -0.34
N SER A 85 -5.87 -16.67 -1.28
CA SER A 85 -6.11 -17.08 -2.68
C SER A 85 -6.47 -18.55 -2.84
N LYS A 86 -6.31 -19.37 -1.80
CA LYS A 86 -6.75 -20.76 -1.78
C LYS A 86 -8.25 -20.90 -1.51
N GLU A 87 -8.90 -19.84 -1.03
CA GLU A 87 -10.34 -19.81 -0.86
C GLU A 87 -11.03 -19.85 -2.25
N PRO A 88 -12.04 -20.71 -2.43
CA PRO A 88 -12.75 -20.82 -3.69
C PRO A 88 -13.65 -19.61 -3.93
N GLY A 89 -14.03 -19.39 -5.20
CA GLY A 89 -14.99 -18.36 -5.58
C GLY A 89 -14.40 -16.96 -5.80
N GLY A 90 -13.08 -16.83 -5.76
CA GLY A 90 -12.37 -15.62 -6.18
C GLY A 90 -12.01 -15.62 -7.66
N VAL A 91 -11.60 -14.45 -8.13
CA VAL A 91 -11.15 -14.21 -9.50
C VAL A 91 -9.74 -13.61 -9.48
N ILE A 92 -8.89 -14.07 -10.39
CA ILE A 92 -7.54 -13.58 -10.61
C ILE A 92 -7.47 -12.99 -12.03
N ASN A 93 -6.92 -11.78 -12.12
CA ASN A 93 -6.62 -11.08 -13.36
C ASN A 93 -5.14 -10.72 -13.41
N VAL A 94 -4.50 -10.85 -14.57
CA VAL A 94 -3.07 -10.57 -14.77
C VAL A 94 -2.91 -9.52 -15.86
N TYR A 95 -2.21 -8.44 -15.53
CA TYR A 95 -2.00 -7.28 -16.39
C TYR A 95 -0.52 -7.04 -16.61
N LYS A 96 -0.12 -6.89 -17.87
CA LYS A 96 1.22 -6.40 -18.22
C LYS A 96 1.31 -4.91 -17.97
N SER A 97 2.42 -4.46 -17.40
CA SER A 97 2.77 -3.03 -17.46
C SER A 97 3.32 -2.74 -18.85
N SER A 98 2.71 -1.79 -19.57
CA SER A 98 3.35 -1.18 -20.73
C SER A 98 4.31 -0.14 -20.18
N GLY A 99 5.61 -0.40 -20.24
CA GLY A 99 6.66 0.40 -19.61
C GLY A 99 6.46 1.91 -19.78
N ASP A 100 5.98 2.53 -18.71
CA ASP A 100 6.34 3.88 -18.28
C ASP A 100 6.13 3.88 -16.78
N GLN A 101 7.22 3.99 -16.04
CA GLN A 101 7.30 3.83 -14.60
C GLN A 101 6.42 4.89 -13.91
N ALA A 102 5.25 4.53 -13.40
CA ALA A 102 4.70 5.19 -12.23
C ALA A 102 4.43 4.11 -11.18
N SER A 103 5.41 3.97 -10.29
CA SER A 103 5.17 3.52 -8.93
C SER A 103 4.04 4.36 -8.36
N ASP A 104 2.80 3.88 -8.46
CA ASP A 104 1.66 4.41 -7.72
C ASP A 104 1.78 3.88 -6.27
N GLU A 105 2.92 4.19 -5.64
CA GLU A 105 2.98 4.24 -4.19
C GLU A 105 2.08 5.40 -3.80
N VAL A 106 0.78 5.10 -3.69
CA VAL A 106 -0.15 5.92 -2.94
C VAL A 106 0.28 5.82 -1.48
N TYR A 107 1.32 6.59 -1.14
CA TYR A 107 1.54 7.03 0.22
C TYR A 107 0.32 7.89 0.56
N LEU A 108 -0.65 7.29 1.24
CA LEU A 108 -1.65 8.06 1.97
C LEU A 108 -0.87 8.80 3.05
N ASP A 109 -0.42 10.01 2.72
CA ASP A 109 0.21 10.90 3.67
C ASP A 109 -0.80 11.15 4.80
N GLU A 110 -0.41 10.86 6.04
CA GLU A 110 -1.28 10.97 7.21
C GLU A 110 -1.86 12.39 7.32
N ALA A 111 -1.15 13.39 6.78
CA ALA A 111 -1.60 14.76 6.62
C ALA A 111 -2.86 14.90 5.74
N ILE A 112 -2.95 14.19 4.61
CA ILE A 112 -4.11 14.26 3.70
C ILE A 112 -5.31 13.55 4.30
N ALA A 113 -5.10 12.40 4.95
CA ALA A 113 -6.15 11.69 5.67
C ALA A 113 -6.70 12.50 6.85
N THR A 114 -5.82 13.23 7.55
CA THR A 114 -6.19 14.13 8.64
C THR A 114 -6.97 15.33 8.13
N GLU A 115 -6.57 15.91 7.01
CA GLU A 115 -7.26 17.06 6.43
C GLU A 115 -8.64 16.69 5.87
N ALA A 116 -8.76 15.53 5.22
CA ALA A 116 -10.05 15.00 4.78
C ALA A 116 -11.02 14.76 5.97
N ARG A 117 -10.49 14.31 7.12
CA ARG A 117 -11.30 14.17 8.36
C ARG A 117 -11.76 15.52 8.89
N LYS A 118 -10.89 16.54 8.89
CA LYS A 118 -11.26 17.90 9.31
C LYS A 118 -12.35 18.51 8.43
N MET A 119 -12.25 18.32 7.12
CA MET A 119 -13.26 18.75 6.15
C MET A 119 -14.61 18.05 6.37
N ALA A 120 -14.61 16.75 6.69
CA ALA A 120 -15.82 15.99 6.95
C ALA A 120 -16.49 16.35 8.29
N THR A 121 -15.75 16.87 9.27
CA THR A 121 -16.28 17.27 10.59
C THR A 121 -16.83 18.69 10.66
N GLY A 122 -16.80 19.46 9.55
CA GLY A 122 -17.60 20.68 9.42
C GLY A 122 -17.31 21.81 10.41
N ALA A 123 -16.04 22.09 10.72
CA ALA A 123 -15.66 23.31 11.44
C ALA A 123 -15.23 24.39 10.43
N VAL A 124 -16.18 25.20 9.99
CA VAL A 124 -15.90 26.47 9.31
C VAL A 124 -15.60 27.50 10.40
N GLU A 125 -14.44 28.17 10.34
CA GLU A 125 -14.29 29.51 10.90
C GLU A 125 -13.34 30.34 9.99
N PRO A 126 -13.68 31.60 9.68
CA PRO A 126 -13.03 32.41 8.67
C PRO A 126 -11.71 33.03 9.11
N ALA A 127 -10.88 33.32 8.12
CA ALA A 127 -9.55 33.89 8.22
C ALA A 127 -9.47 35.19 9.04
N HIS A 128 -8.38 35.27 9.80
CA HIS A 128 -7.87 36.43 10.52
C HIS A 128 -7.87 37.73 9.69
N LEU A 129 -8.33 38.82 10.31
CA LEU A 129 -7.81 40.15 10.03
C LEU A 129 -7.03 40.65 11.26
N ASN A 130 -5.71 40.76 11.09
CA ASN A 130 -4.82 41.42 12.04
C ASN A 130 -5.24 42.90 12.22
N ASN A 131 -5.31 43.36 13.47
CA ASN A 131 -4.76 44.68 13.80
C ASN A 131 -4.47 44.82 15.29
N ARG A 132 -3.16 45.00 15.55
CA ARG A 132 -2.52 46.02 16.41
C ARG A 132 -2.98 46.25 17.86
N MET A 133 -1.91 46.44 18.62
CA MET A 133 -1.76 47.20 19.87
C MET A 133 -1.97 46.42 21.17
N ASP A 134 -0.82 46.21 21.82
CA ASP A 134 -0.54 46.47 23.23
C ASP A 134 -1.55 45.89 24.23
N ASP A 135 -1.13 44.88 25.00
CA ASP A 135 -0.85 45.17 26.42
C ASP A 135 -0.44 43.94 27.25
N ILE A 136 0.70 44.12 27.93
CA ILE A 136 0.87 43.86 29.38
C ILE A 136 1.09 42.39 29.80
N PHE A 137 2.38 42.08 29.92
CA PHE A 137 3.02 41.44 31.08
C PHE A 137 2.07 40.98 32.20
N THR A 138 2.20 39.72 32.67
CA THR A 138 2.67 39.36 34.03
C THR A 138 2.33 37.88 34.37
N ARG A 139 3.36 37.10 34.77
CA ARG A 139 3.35 35.88 35.63
C ARG A 139 2.71 34.60 35.04
N THR A 140 3.14 33.36 35.32
CA THR A 140 4.06 32.78 36.31
C THR A 140 4.35 31.30 35.96
N LEU A 141 5.64 30.94 35.96
CA LEU A 141 6.34 29.73 36.42
C LEU A 141 5.94 28.28 36.04
N MET A 142 7.05 27.52 35.88
CA MET A 142 7.31 26.07 36.01
C MET A 142 7.10 25.23 34.74
N ALA A 143 8.16 24.85 34.02
CA ALA A 143 9.17 23.83 34.33
C ALA A 143 8.60 22.41 34.27
N ASP A 144 8.72 21.78 33.10
CA ASP A 144 8.97 20.34 33.02
C ASP A 144 9.77 20.03 31.74
N ALA A 145 10.86 19.30 31.90
CA ALA A 145 11.77 18.94 30.81
C ALA A 145 11.24 17.70 30.08
N PRO A 146 11.24 17.64 28.74
CA PRO A 146 10.81 16.42 28.05
C PRO A 146 11.85 15.31 28.22
N MET A 147 11.41 14.15 28.73
CA MET A 147 12.18 12.91 28.78
C MET A 147 12.68 12.51 27.37
N PRO A 148 13.91 11.96 27.24
CA PRO A 148 14.38 11.46 25.95
C PRO A 148 13.64 10.17 25.56
N ARG A 149 13.09 10.15 24.34
CA ARG A 149 12.55 8.92 23.72
C ARG A 149 13.71 7.97 23.35
N PRO A 150 13.59 6.65 23.52
CA PRO A 150 14.62 5.71 23.12
C PRO A 150 14.83 5.75 21.61
N ALA A 151 16.09 5.84 21.18
CA ALA A 151 16.46 5.71 19.79
C ALA A 151 16.19 4.28 19.32
N VAL A 152 15.19 4.10 18.45
CA VAL A 152 15.04 2.86 17.69
C VAL A 152 16.01 2.95 16.53
N THR A 153 17.18 2.33 16.67
CA THR A 153 18.07 2.08 15.54
C THR A 153 17.49 0.95 14.71
N PHE A 154 16.95 1.28 13.55
CA PHE A 154 16.66 0.29 12.49
C PHE A 154 18.00 -0.17 11.90
N ASN A 155 18.31 -1.46 12.05
CA ASN A 155 19.46 -2.06 11.40
C ASN A 155 19.02 -2.58 10.02
N ALA A 156 19.68 -2.11 8.96
CA ALA A 156 19.27 -2.29 7.56
C ALA A 156 19.66 -3.66 6.97
N ASP A 157 20.16 -4.59 7.78
CA ASP A 157 20.86 -5.78 7.27
C ASP A 157 19.99 -7.04 7.14
N ASN A 158 18.66 -6.98 7.36
CA ASN A 158 17.83 -8.19 7.33
C ASN A 158 17.10 -8.38 5.99
N VAL A 159 17.85 -8.36 4.89
CA VAL A 159 17.36 -8.61 3.53
C VAL A 159 17.81 -9.99 3.06
N GLU A 160 17.51 -11.07 3.79
CA GLU A 160 17.85 -12.42 3.30
C GLU A 160 17.12 -13.53 4.09
N ASN A 161 15.84 -13.80 3.78
CA ASN A 161 15.34 -15.18 3.74
C ASN A 161 13.97 -15.33 3.04
N TRP A 162 13.94 -15.18 1.71
CA TRP A 162 12.71 -15.32 0.90
C TRP A 162 12.45 -16.75 0.41
N THR A 163 13.43 -17.65 0.54
CA THR A 163 13.38 -18.99 -0.04
C THR A 163 12.60 -19.97 0.84
N GLU A 164 12.62 -19.78 2.16
CA GLU A 164 11.93 -20.67 3.11
C GLU A 164 10.40 -20.61 3.00
N LEU A 165 9.81 -19.43 2.76
CA LEU A 165 8.36 -19.27 2.69
C LEU A 165 7.72 -19.94 1.46
N VAL A 166 8.48 -20.11 0.37
CA VAL A 166 7.98 -20.73 -0.87
C VAL A 166 8.26 -22.24 -0.89
N GLY A 167 9.20 -22.73 -0.06
CA GLY A 167 9.60 -24.13 0.00
C GLY A 167 8.78 -25.01 0.96
N LEU A 168 8.14 -24.44 1.99
CA LEU A 168 7.56 -25.20 3.11
C LEU A 168 6.12 -25.73 2.92
N MET A 169 5.55 -25.67 1.72
CA MET A 169 4.19 -26.20 1.44
C MET A 169 4.16 -27.33 0.40
N SER A 170 5.19 -28.18 0.38
CA SER A 170 5.14 -29.46 -0.35
C SER A 170 4.44 -30.53 0.45
#